data_AF-N1Q8E3-F1
#
_entry.id   AF-N1Q8E3-F1
#
_cell.length_a   1.000
_cell.length_b   1.000
_cell.length_c   1.000
_cell.angle_alpha   90.00
_cell.angle_beta   90.00
_cell.angle_gamma   90.00
#
_symmetry.space_group_name_H-M   'P 1'
#
loop_
_entity.id
_entity.type
_entity.pdbx_description
1 polymer ?
#
loop_
_entity_poly.entity_id
_entity_poly.type
_entity_poly.pdbx_seq_one_letter_code
_entity_poly.pdbx_strand_id
1 'polypeptide(L)'
;MSDDEERVTMPFKFVTAGFDARFPNQNQTKHCWQNYVDYHKCILAKGEDFKPCRQFYLAYKSLCPASWCERWDDQRENGTFPSRLDQ
;
A
#
# COMPACT_ATOMS: atom_id res chain seq x y z
N MET A 1 32.10 -24.23 -18.44
CA MET A 1 30.81 -24.92 -18.61
C MET A 1 29.82 -23.85 -19.04
N SER A 2 29.41 -23.95 -20.31
CA SER A 2 28.28 -23.33 -21.02
C SER A 2 27.72 -21.98 -20.54
N ASP A 3 28.00 -20.92 -21.31
CA ASP A 3 27.35 -19.60 -21.30
C ASP A 3 26.07 -19.57 -22.17
N ASP A 4 25.16 -20.55 -22.08
CA ASP A 4 24.03 -20.65 -23.02
C ASP A 4 22.72 -21.10 -22.35
N GLU A 5 22.27 -20.34 -21.35
CA GLU A 5 20.87 -20.39 -20.91
C GLU A 5 20.16 -19.13 -21.45
N GLU A 6 19.34 -19.30 -22.48
CA GLU A 6 18.57 -18.23 -23.11
C GLU A 6 17.66 -17.56 -22.07
N ARG A 7 17.95 -16.30 -21.72
CA ARG A 7 17.15 -15.53 -20.76
C ARG A 7 15.76 -15.26 -21.36
N VAL A 8 14.79 -16.11 -21.04
CA VAL A 8 13.38 -15.91 -21.39
C VAL A 8 12.83 -14.68 -20.65
N THR A 9 12.82 -13.53 -21.32
CA THR A 9 12.19 -12.31 -20.78
C THR A 9 10.70 -12.33 -21.13
N MET A 10 9.88 -12.87 -20.23
CA MET A 10 8.43 -12.62 -20.31
C MET A 10 8.17 -11.12 -20.13
N PRO A 11 7.21 -10.51 -20.86
CA PRO A 11 6.90 -9.10 -20.71
C PRO A 11 6.25 -8.84 -19.35
N PHE A 12 7.06 -8.55 -18.33
CA PHE A 12 6.60 -8.18 -17.01
C PHE A 12 6.24 -6.69 -16.98
N LYS A 13 4.97 -6.37 -16.71
CA LYS A 13 4.55 -4.98 -16.51
C LYS A 13 4.78 -4.61 -15.04
N PHE A 14 5.79 -3.79 -14.79
CA PHE A 14 5.95 -3.17 -13.48
C PHE A 14 4.81 -2.18 -13.25
N VAL A 15 3.95 -2.50 -12.27
CA VAL A 15 2.89 -1.62 -11.80
C VAL A 15 3.21 -1.26 -10.36
N THR A 16 3.24 0.04 -10.08
CA THR A 16 3.50 0.61 -8.75
C THR A 16 2.54 1.78 -8.50
N ALA A 17 2.55 2.36 -7.30
CA ALA A 17 1.81 3.58 -7.02
C ALA A 17 2.19 4.69 -8.02
N GLY A 18 1.17 5.30 -8.62
CA GLY A 18 1.35 6.44 -9.51
C GLY A 18 1.66 7.73 -8.75
N PHE A 19 1.84 8.82 -9.49
CA PHE A 19 1.95 10.16 -8.92
C PHE A 19 0.60 10.61 -8.34
N ASP A 20 0.59 10.96 -7.04
CA ASP A 20 -0.56 11.59 -6.38
C ASP A 20 -0.31 13.09 -6.24
N ALA A 21 -1.12 13.89 -6.94
CA ALA A 21 -1.02 15.35 -6.94
C ALA A 21 -1.28 15.99 -5.56
N ARG A 22 -1.87 15.27 -4.60
CA ARG A 22 -2.02 15.73 -3.21
C ARG A 22 -0.69 15.74 -2.45
N PHE A 23 0.29 14.96 -2.91
CA PHE A 23 1.60 14.82 -2.30
C PHE A 23 2.73 15.11 -3.31
N PRO A 24 2.84 16.35 -3.84
CA PRO A 24 3.79 16.67 -4.92
C PRO A 24 5.24 16.81 -4.43
N ASN A 25 5.46 16.95 -3.13
CA ASN A 25 6.77 17.19 -2.55
C ASN A 25 7.56 15.88 -2.34
N GLN A 26 8.88 15.98 -2.19
CA GLN A 26 9.74 14.80 -1.97
C GLN A 26 9.38 13.99 -0.71
N ASN A 27 8.80 14.61 0.31
CA ASN A 27 8.37 13.90 1.51
C ASN A 27 7.05 13.15 1.26
N GLN A 28 7.16 11.83 1.05
CA GLN A 28 6.04 10.91 0.80
C GLN A 28 5.48 10.23 2.05
N THR A 29 5.90 10.65 3.25
CA THR A 29 5.44 10.05 4.52
C THR A 29 3.93 10.11 4.67
N LYS A 30 3.32 11.26 4.34
CA LYS A 30 1.87 11.44 4.37
C LYS A 30 1.15 10.64 3.27
N HIS A 31 1.78 10.44 2.12
CA HIS A 31 1.24 9.64 1.03
C HIS A 31 1.12 8.16 1.44
N CYS A 32 2.16 7.61 2.04
CA CYS A 32 2.14 6.27 2.63
C CYS A 32 1.06 6.15 3.72
N TRP A 33 1.09 7.03 4.73
CA TRP A 33 0.15 7.01 5.85
C TRP A 33 -1.32 7.11 5.39
N GLN A 34 -1.61 8.03 4.47
CA GLN A 34 -2.98 8.25 3.99
C GLN A 34 -3.52 7.02 3.25
N ASN A 35 -2.71 6.38 2.39
CA ASN A 35 -3.15 5.16 1.69
C ASN A 35 -3.42 3.99 2.64
N TYR A 36 -2.63 3.85 3.71
CA TYR A 36 -2.87 2.83 4.73
C TYR A 36 -4.21 3.06 5.45
N VAL A 37 -4.46 4.30 5.90
CA VAL A 37 -5.72 4.67 6.54
C VAL A 37 -6.91 4.53 5.59
N ASP A 38 -6.78 4.97 4.34
CA ASP A 38 -7.85 4.90 3.33
C ASP A 38 -8.21 3.45 3.00
N TYR A 39 -7.22 2.55 2.93
CA TYR A 39 -7.48 1.11 2.76
C TYR A 39 -8.36 0.58 3.89
N HIS A 40 -7.97 0.85 5.14
CA HIS A 40 -8.71 0.32 6.29
C HIS A 40 -10.08 0.96 6.49
N LYS A 41 -10.26 2.24 6.13
CA LYS A 41 -11.59 2.85 6.05
C LYS A 41 -12.46 2.21 4.98
N CYS A 42 -11.86 1.94 3.81
CA CYS A 42 -12.57 1.36 2.68
C CYS A 42 -13.10 -0.06 2.98
N ILE A 43 -12.27 -0.92 3.59
CA ILE A 43 -12.70 -2.28 3.96
C ILE A 43 -13.78 -2.26 5.05
N LEU A 44 -13.72 -1.32 6.01
CA LEU A 44 -14.74 -1.20 7.06
C LEU A 44 -16.08 -0.70 6.50
N ALA A 45 -16.05 0.25 5.56
CA ALA A 45 -17.26 0.84 5.00
C ALA A 45 -17.92 -0.02 3.92
N LYS A 46 -17.14 -0.72 3.09
CA LYS A 46 -17.64 -1.42 1.89
C LYS A 46 -17.36 -2.93 1.86
N GLY A 47 -16.57 -3.45 2.80
CA GLY A 47 -16.13 -4.84 2.81
C GLY A 47 -14.89 -5.09 1.93
N GLU A 48 -14.25 -6.24 2.17
CA GLU A 48 -12.98 -6.63 1.50
C GLU A 48 -13.13 -6.89 -0.01
N ASP A 49 -14.34 -7.22 -0.48
CA ASP A 49 -14.63 -7.53 -1.88
C ASP A 49 -14.69 -6.29 -2.79
N PHE A 50 -14.65 -5.08 -2.21
CA PHE A 50 -14.73 -3.86 -3.00
C PHE A 50 -13.42 -3.61 -3.77
N LYS A 51 -13.44 -3.90 -5.08
CA LYS A 51 -12.28 -3.79 -5.98
C LYS A 51 -11.50 -2.46 -5.86
N PRO A 52 -12.14 -1.29 -5.70
CA PRO A 52 -11.40 -0.04 -5.50
C PRO A 52 -10.56 0.03 -4.22
N CYS A 53 -10.92 -0.68 -3.13
CA CYS A 53 -10.09 -0.73 -1.93
C CYS A 53 -8.71 -1.36 -2.23
N ARG A 54 -8.64 -2.29 -3.19
CA ARG A 54 -7.39 -2.93 -3.60
C ARG A 54 -6.37 -1.93 -4.15
N GLN A 55 -6.81 -0.80 -4.71
CA GLN A 55 -5.89 0.23 -5.18
C GLN A 55 -5.09 0.82 -4.01
N PHE A 56 -5.75 1.11 -2.89
CA PHE A 56 -5.08 1.61 -1.68
C PHE A 56 -4.14 0.56 -1.09
N TYR A 57 -4.55 -0.71 -1.10
CA TYR A 57 -3.71 -1.83 -0.67
C TYR A 57 -2.37 -1.90 -1.42
N LEU A 58 -2.44 -1.88 -2.76
CA LEU A 58 -1.26 -1.90 -3.61
C LEU A 58 -0.40 -0.64 -3.42
N ALA A 59 -1.05 0.52 -3.27
CA ALA A 59 -0.36 1.79 -3.08
C ALA A 59 0.46 1.79 -1.77
N TYR A 60 -0.15 1.52 -0.61
CA TYR A 60 0.60 1.57 0.65
C TYR A 60 1.66 0.46 0.73
N LYS A 61 1.42 -0.75 0.19
CA LYS A 61 2.45 -1.81 0.13
C LYS A 61 3.65 -1.43 -0.73
N SER A 62 3.46 -0.59 -1.76
CA SER A 62 4.57 -0.12 -2.61
C SER A 62 5.33 1.08 -2.04
N LEU A 63 4.67 1.90 -1.21
CA LEU A 63 5.23 3.16 -0.70
C LEU A 63 5.79 3.05 0.73
N CYS A 64 5.13 2.25 1.58
CA CYS A 64 5.41 2.19 3.00
C CYS A 64 6.51 1.18 3.33
N PRO A 65 7.42 1.49 4.26
CA PRO A 65 8.28 0.50 4.88
C PRO A 65 7.46 -0.62 5.54
N ALA A 66 7.90 -1.87 5.44
CA ALA A 66 7.20 -3.01 6.05
C ALA A 66 7.06 -2.87 7.57
N SER A 67 8.12 -2.40 8.24
CA SER A 67 8.14 -2.18 9.69
C SER A 67 7.13 -1.14 10.17
N TRP A 68 6.75 -0.18 9.32
CA TRP A 68 5.71 0.79 9.66
C TRP A 68 4.34 0.14 9.58
N CYS A 69 4.08 -0.64 8.53
CA CYS A 69 2.83 -1.38 8.38
C CYS A 69 2.61 -2.33 9.56
N GLU A 70 3.61 -3.14 9.91
CA GLU A 70 3.56 -4.09 11.03
C GLU A 70 3.22 -3.38 12.34
N ARG A 71 3.93 -2.28 12.65
CA ARG A 71 3.65 -1.48 13.85
C ARG A 71 2.22 -0.94 13.87
N TRP A 72 1.71 -0.47 12.74
CA TRP A 72 0.35 0.05 12.65
C TRP A 72 -0.69 -1.07 12.77
N ASP A 73 -0.40 -2.24 12.22
CA ASP A 73 -1.22 -3.45 12.35
C ASP A 73 -1.32 -3.85 13.84
N ASP A 74 -0.20 -3.92 14.55
CA ASP A 74 -0.16 -4.18 16.00
C ASP A 74 -0.97 -3.13 16.78
N GLN A 75 -0.85 -1.85 16.42
CA GLN A 75 -1.59 -0.77 17.07
C GLN A 75 -3.10 -0.89 16.84
N ARG A 76 -3.53 -1.34 15.65
CA ARG A 76 -4.94 -1.57 15.33
C ARG A 76 -5.49 -2.78 16.09
N GLU A 77 -4.75 -3.88 16.14
CA GLU A 77 -5.14 -5.08 16.90
C GLU A 77 -5.25 -4.79 18.40
N ASN A 78 -4.34 -3.99 18.94
CA ASN A 78 -4.37 -3.54 20.34
C ASN A 78 -5.38 -2.42 20.63
N GLY A 79 -6.09 -1.89 19.61
CA GLY A 79 -7.02 -0.78 19.78
C GLY A 79 -6.38 0.56 20.18
N THR A 80 -5.06 0.72 19.97
CA THR A 80 -4.28 1.93 20.30
C THR A 80 -3.95 2.79 19.08
N PHE A 81 -4.55 2.47 17.92
CA PHE A 81 -4.30 3.18 16.68
C PHE A 81 -4.78 4.64 16.76
N PRO A 82 -3.94 5.64 16.41
CA PRO A 82 -4.25 7.06 16.65
C PRO A 82 -5.29 7.65 15.69
N SER A 83 -5.68 6.94 14.61
CA SER A 83 -6.64 7.45 13.62
C SER A 83 -7.98 6.75 13.74
N ARG A 84 -9.05 7.52 13.52
CA ARG A 84 -10.43 7.00 13.47
C ARG A 84 -10.68 6.35 12.11
N LEU A 85 -11.04 5.07 12.13
CA LEU A 85 -11.33 4.26 10.94
C LEU A 85 -12.84 4.03 10.73
N ASP A 86 -13.65 4.40 11.73
CA ASP A 86 -15.09 4.17 11.88
C ASP A 86 -16.00 5.27 11.28
N GLN A 87 -15.43 6.35 10.76
CA GLN A 87 -16.15 7.56 10.35
C GLN A 87 -16.19 7.76 8.84
#